data_AF-A0A9E4CBH5-F1
#
_entry.id   AF-A0A9E4CBH5-F1
#
_cell.length_a   1.000
_cell.length_b   1.000
_cell.length_c   1.000
_cell.angle_alpha   90.00
_cell.angle_beta   90.00
_cell.angle_gamma   90.00
#
_symmetry.space_group_name_H-M   'P 1'
#
loop_
_entity.id
_entity.type
_entity.pdbx_description
1 polymer ?
#
loop_
_entity_poly.entity_id
_entity_poly.type
_entity_poly.pdbx_seq_one_letter_code
_entity_poly.pdbx_strand_id
1 'polypeptide(L)'
;LEALLDERFNVNLIQATTSAGAPFLLVNGPYARDIGLHGGVGCMGPGYRANLTIGRAVRLIMMNVGGGIPGVTCLGGFGGPWRSTFCIMENEEESPWESYAESKGFSQSDNVVTMIPLEGPVQVWDDASLTPDRLLTTVADMMSALGGPNMYRQADMAVV
;
A
#
# COMPACT_ATOMS: atom_id res chain seq x y z
N LEU A 1 11.54 -5.46 -8.44
CA LEU A 1 11.97 -6.62 -7.62
C LEU A 1 13.15 -6.27 -6.73
N GLU A 2 14.08 -5.42 -7.16
CA GLU A 2 15.20 -4.95 -6.32
C GLU A 2 14.72 -4.39 -4.97
N ALA A 3 13.72 -3.50 -4.98
CA ALA A 3 13.11 -2.99 -3.74
C ALA A 3 12.53 -4.09 -2.81
N LEU A 4 12.08 -5.23 -3.38
CA LEU A 4 11.54 -6.37 -2.61
C LEU A 4 12.63 -7.19 -1.94
N LEU A 5 13.81 -7.21 -2.55
CA LEU A 5 14.97 -7.93 -2.05
C LEU A 5 15.86 -7.04 -1.17
N ASP A 6 15.56 -5.75 -1.07
CA ASP A 6 16.24 -4.84 -0.17
C ASP A 6 16.04 -5.28 1.29
N GLU A 7 17.13 -5.37 2.05
CA GLU A 7 17.10 -5.81 3.44
C GLU A 7 16.21 -4.91 4.31
N ARG A 8 16.12 -3.61 3.99
CA ARG A 8 15.28 -2.64 4.71
C ARG A 8 13.79 -2.95 4.55
N PHE A 9 13.39 -3.52 3.41
CA PHE A 9 12.01 -3.92 3.19
C PHE A 9 11.63 -5.18 4.00
N ASN A 10 12.61 -6.06 4.26
CA ASN A 10 12.44 -7.29 5.03
C ASN A 10 11.26 -8.13 4.56
N VAL A 11 11.35 -8.67 3.34
CA VAL A 11 10.28 -9.48 2.73
C VAL A 11 9.85 -10.69 3.58
N ASN A 12 10.78 -11.24 4.36
CA ASN A 12 10.52 -12.38 5.26
C ASN A 12 9.47 -12.02 6.32
N LEU A 13 9.48 -10.78 6.83
CA LEU A 13 8.49 -10.30 7.79
C LEU A 13 7.07 -10.44 7.24
N ILE A 14 6.83 -10.00 6.01
CA ILE A 14 5.50 -9.98 5.39
C ILE A 14 5.08 -11.38 4.90
N GLN A 15 6.05 -12.19 4.47
CA GLN A 15 5.77 -13.54 4.01
C GLN A 15 5.45 -14.51 5.14
N ALA A 16 6.10 -14.38 6.29
CA ALA A 16 5.92 -15.29 7.43
C ALA A 16 4.93 -14.77 8.48
N THR A 17 4.33 -13.59 8.27
CA THR A 17 3.39 -12.99 9.23
C THR A 17 2.10 -13.82 9.38
N THR A 18 1.52 -13.75 10.59
CA THR A 18 0.20 -14.27 10.94
C THR A 18 -0.95 -13.29 10.61
N SER A 19 -0.62 -12.06 10.23
CA SER A 19 -1.57 -11.01 9.84
C SER A 19 -1.91 -11.07 8.34
N ALA A 20 -2.59 -10.03 7.81
CA ALA A 20 -2.94 -9.95 6.40
C ALA A 20 -1.98 -9.06 5.57
N GLY A 21 -0.82 -8.68 6.11
CA GLY A 21 0.09 -7.74 5.45
C GLY A 21 0.56 -8.13 4.04
N ALA A 22 0.77 -7.15 3.17
CA ALA A 22 1.25 -7.34 1.80
C ALA A 22 2.23 -6.23 1.41
N PRO A 23 3.13 -6.47 0.42
CA PRO A 23 3.87 -5.38 -0.19
C PRO A 23 2.89 -4.47 -0.92
N PHE A 24 2.74 -3.24 -0.46
CA PHE A 24 2.06 -2.19 -1.18
C PHE A 24 3.04 -1.51 -2.13
N LEU A 25 2.69 -1.42 -3.40
CA LEU A 25 3.45 -0.73 -4.43
C LEU A 25 2.76 0.60 -4.75
N LEU A 26 3.43 1.69 -4.40
CA LEU A 26 3.06 3.04 -4.82
C LEU A 26 3.98 3.43 -5.99
N VAL A 27 3.40 3.73 -7.14
CA VAL A 27 4.15 4.07 -8.35
C VAL A 27 3.96 5.55 -8.69
N ASN A 28 5.07 6.21 -9.02
CA ASN A 28 5.13 7.61 -9.44
C ASN A 28 5.79 7.74 -10.81
N GLY A 29 5.53 8.86 -11.47
CA GLY A 29 6.21 9.25 -12.69
C GLY A 29 5.46 8.94 -14.00
N PRO A 30 5.99 9.41 -15.14
CA PRO A 30 5.30 9.39 -16.43
C PRO A 30 4.98 7.99 -16.95
N TYR A 31 5.85 7.01 -16.70
CA TYR A 31 5.64 5.64 -17.17
C TYR A 31 4.41 4.98 -16.53
N ALA A 32 4.07 5.36 -15.29
CA ALA A 32 2.86 4.86 -14.63
C ALA A 32 1.61 5.26 -15.41
N ARG A 33 1.57 6.51 -15.89
CA ARG A 33 0.50 7.03 -16.76
C ARG A 33 0.49 6.32 -18.11
N ASP A 34 1.66 6.14 -18.72
CA ASP A 34 1.79 5.50 -20.04
C ASP A 34 1.24 4.06 -20.07
N ILE A 35 1.45 3.29 -18.99
CA ILE A 35 0.96 1.90 -18.90
C ILE A 35 -0.48 1.80 -18.35
N GLY A 36 -1.10 2.92 -17.99
CA GLY A 36 -2.45 2.98 -17.46
C GLY A 36 -2.58 2.42 -16.05
N LEU A 37 -1.61 2.68 -15.17
CA LEU A 37 -1.84 2.55 -13.73
C LEU A 37 -2.92 3.55 -13.30
N HIS A 38 -3.62 3.25 -12.21
CA HIS A 38 -4.68 4.12 -11.68
C HIS A 38 -4.50 4.40 -10.20
N GLY A 39 -4.67 5.67 -9.81
CA GLY A 39 -4.47 6.16 -8.44
C GLY A 39 -5.69 6.85 -7.82
N GLY A 40 -6.65 7.26 -8.64
CA GLY A 40 -7.85 7.98 -8.18
C GLY A 40 -8.95 7.05 -7.68
N VAL A 41 -10.20 7.51 -7.83
CA VAL A 41 -11.39 6.81 -7.34
C VAL A 41 -11.39 5.32 -7.71
N GLY A 42 -11.46 4.47 -6.68
CA GLY A 42 -11.49 3.02 -6.83
C GLY A 42 -10.15 2.36 -7.16
N CYS A 43 -8.99 3.02 -7.05
CA CYS A 43 -7.68 2.44 -7.44
C CYS A 43 -7.35 1.03 -6.87
N MET A 44 -8.01 0.62 -5.78
CA MET A 44 -7.85 -0.70 -5.14
C MET A 44 -9.04 -1.67 -5.34
N GLY A 45 -10.02 -1.36 -6.21
CA GLY A 45 -11.30 -2.07 -6.29
C GLY A 45 -11.65 -2.70 -7.66
N PRO A 46 -12.05 -1.91 -8.68
CA PRO A 46 -12.71 -2.38 -9.91
C PRO A 46 -11.82 -3.24 -10.82
N GLY A 47 -10.51 -3.28 -10.56
CA GLY A 47 -9.59 -4.11 -11.30
C GLY A 47 -8.92 -3.44 -12.50
N TYR A 48 -8.35 -2.25 -12.30
CA TYR A 48 -7.48 -1.62 -13.30
C TYR A 48 -6.37 -2.59 -13.71
N ARG A 49 -6.29 -2.90 -15.00
CA ARG A 49 -5.48 -4.02 -15.51
C ARG A 49 -4.02 -3.91 -15.11
N ALA A 50 -3.41 -2.73 -15.23
CA ALA A 50 -2.03 -2.50 -14.87
C ALA A 50 -1.79 -2.76 -13.36
N ASN A 51 -2.61 -2.17 -12.50
CA ASN A 51 -2.56 -2.34 -11.04
C ASN A 51 -2.62 -3.83 -10.66
N LEU A 52 -3.64 -4.55 -11.17
CA LEU A 52 -3.84 -5.96 -10.89
C LEU A 52 -2.67 -6.81 -11.40
N THR A 53 -2.19 -6.56 -12.61
CA THR A 53 -1.16 -7.38 -13.24
C THR A 53 0.16 -7.25 -12.51
N ILE A 54 0.57 -6.02 -12.17
CA ILE A 54 1.83 -5.75 -11.48
C ILE A 54 1.79 -6.29 -10.05
N GLY A 55 0.75 -5.94 -9.28
CA GLY A 55 0.60 -6.43 -7.92
C GLY A 55 0.51 -7.96 -7.85
N ARG A 56 -0.23 -8.58 -8.78
CA ARG A 56 -0.33 -10.04 -8.86
C ARG A 56 0.99 -10.69 -9.25
N ALA A 57 1.74 -10.12 -10.19
CA ALA A 57 3.04 -10.64 -10.60
C ALA A 57 4.02 -10.68 -9.40
N VAL A 58 4.09 -9.60 -8.62
CA VAL A 58 4.90 -9.56 -7.40
C VAL A 58 4.46 -10.63 -6.41
N ARG A 59 3.15 -10.78 -6.18
CA ARG A 59 2.63 -11.80 -5.27
C ARG A 59 3.00 -13.22 -5.72
N LEU A 60 2.87 -13.52 -7.01
CA LEU A 60 3.23 -14.83 -7.56
C LEU A 60 4.72 -15.13 -7.41
N ILE A 61 5.58 -14.13 -7.57
CA ILE A 61 7.03 -14.28 -7.34
C ILE A 61 7.31 -14.61 -5.87
N MET A 62 6.69 -13.89 -4.93
CA MET A 62 6.85 -14.19 -3.49
C MET A 62 6.38 -15.61 -3.14
N MET A 63 5.30 -16.09 -3.76
CA MET A 63 4.77 -17.43 -3.49
C MET A 63 5.62 -18.54 -4.12
N ASN A 64 5.94 -18.41 -5.41
CA ASN A 64 6.56 -19.48 -6.19
C ASN A 64 8.09 -19.50 -6.06
N VAL A 65 8.72 -18.34 -5.92
CA VAL A 65 10.18 -18.21 -5.81
C VAL A 65 10.59 -17.93 -4.36
N GLY A 66 9.89 -17.00 -3.70
CA GLY A 66 10.15 -16.64 -2.30
C GLY A 66 9.65 -17.66 -1.28
N GLY A 67 8.92 -18.70 -1.71
CA GLY A 67 8.43 -19.78 -0.84
C GLY A 67 7.34 -19.35 0.14
N GLY A 68 6.61 -18.25 -0.10
CA GLY A 68 5.51 -17.76 0.73
C GLY A 68 4.22 -18.57 0.58
N ILE A 69 4.26 -19.85 0.96
CA ILE A 69 3.20 -20.83 0.78
C ILE A 69 2.21 -20.74 1.96
N PRO A 70 0.92 -20.46 1.70
CA PRO A 70 -0.12 -20.45 2.73
C PRO A 70 -0.21 -21.77 3.50
N GLY A 71 -0.24 -21.69 4.83
CA GLY A 71 -0.32 -22.86 5.72
C GLY A 71 0.99 -23.63 5.91
N VAL A 72 2.07 -23.24 5.23
CA VAL A 72 3.40 -23.86 5.39
C VAL A 72 4.38 -22.85 5.96
N THR A 73 4.65 -21.77 5.24
CA THR A 73 5.56 -20.69 5.64
C THR A 73 4.81 -19.39 5.94
N CYS A 74 3.66 -19.17 5.29
CA CYS A 74 2.78 -18.05 5.54
C CYS A 74 1.61 -18.52 6.41
N LEU A 75 1.61 -18.13 7.68
CA LEU A 75 0.62 -18.56 8.69
C LEU A 75 -0.46 -17.50 8.96
N GLY A 76 -0.73 -16.65 7.97
CA GLY A 76 -1.81 -15.67 8.00
C GLY A 76 -3.15 -16.31 8.33
N GLY A 77 -3.85 -15.83 9.38
CA GLY A 77 -5.14 -16.38 9.79
C GLY A 77 -6.23 -16.17 8.73
N PHE A 78 -6.68 -14.93 8.58
CA PHE A 78 -7.48 -14.50 7.42
C PHE A 78 -6.61 -13.67 6.49
N GLY A 79 -6.68 -13.95 5.18
CA GLY A 79 -6.11 -13.07 4.17
C GLY A 79 -7.01 -11.85 3.92
N GLY A 80 -6.47 -10.86 3.21
CA GLY A 80 -7.26 -9.76 2.63
C GLY A 80 -7.17 -9.73 1.11
N PRO A 81 -8.12 -9.10 0.41
CA PRO A 81 -8.07 -8.94 -1.05
C PRO A 81 -6.74 -8.33 -1.54
N TRP A 82 -6.16 -7.41 -0.77
CA TRP A 82 -4.86 -6.79 -1.05
C TRP A 82 -3.70 -7.79 -1.09
N ARG A 83 -3.77 -8.94 -0.40
CA ARG A 83 -2.73 -10.00 -0.55
C ARG A 83 -2.72 -10.62 -1.93
N SER A 84 -3.79 -10.48 -2.72
CA SER A 84 -3.80 -10.95 -4.11
C SER A 84 -3.09 -9.98 -5.05
N THR A 85 -3.18 -8.68 -4.76
CA THR A 85 -2.63 -7.56 -5.52
C THR A 85 -2.72 -6.27 -4.69
N PHE A 86 -1.62 -5.52 -4.60
CA PHE A 86 -1.61 -4.25 -3.86
C PHE A 86 -0.67 -3.25 -4.55
N CYS A 87 -1.16 -2.65 -5.63
CA CYS A 87 -0.38 -1.75 -6.47
C CYS A 87 -1.30 -0.63 -6.96
N ILE A 88 -0.87 0.62 -6.79
CA ILE A 88 -1.55 1.80 -7.34
C ILE A 88 -0.49 2.79 -7.84
N MET A 89 -0.92 3.78 -8.63
CA MET A 89 -0.13 5.00 -8.78
C MET A 89 -0.63 6.06 -7.80
N GLU A 90 0.20 7.05 -7.49
CA GLU A 90 -0.25 8.24 -6.77
C GLU A 90 -1.17 9.09 -7.66
N ASN A 91 -2.20 9.70 -7.07
CA ASN A 91 -3.06 10.64 -7.77
C ASN A 91 -2.46 12.06 -7.76
N GLU A 92 -1.35 12.23 -8.47
CA GLU A 92 -0.58 13.49 -8.52
C GLU A 92 -1.41 14.67 -9.04
N GLU A 93 -2.41 14.43 -9.90
CA GLU A 93 -3.22 15.49 -10.54
C GLU A 93 -4.25 16.12 -9.60
N GLU A 94 -4.77 15.36 -8.63
CA GLU A 94 -5.77 15.84 -7.66
C GLU A 94 -5.16 16.05 -6.25
N SER A 95 -3.85 15.88 -6.10
CA SER A 95 -3.14 16.10 -4.84
C SER A 95 -2.76 17.58 -4.69
N PRO A 96 -3.03 18.22 -3.53
CA PRO A 96 -2.53 19.55 -3.23
C PRO A 96 -1.05 19.58 -2.83
N TRP A 97 -0.42 18.41 -2.66
CA TRP A 97 0.98 18.26 -2.25
C TRP A 97 1.87 17.85 -3.41
N GLU A 98 3.18 18.06 -3.25
CA GLU A 98 4.18 17.39 -4.10
C GLU A 98 4.01 15.88 -4.02
N SER A 99 4.36 15.17 -5.09
CA SER A 99 4.27 13.71 -5.10
C SER A 99 5.12 13.10 -3.98
N TYR A 100 4.75 11.91 -3.52
CA TYR A 100 5.55 11.18 -2.55
C TYR A 100 6.98 10.99 -3.05
N ALA A 101 7.19 10.73 -4.34
CA ALA A 101 8.52 10.65 -4.94
C ALA A 101 9.31 11.96 -4.83
N GLU A 102 8.68 13.11 -5.12
CA GLU A 102 9.31 14.42 -4.95
C GLU A 102 9.69 14.70 -3.49
N SER A 103 8.82 14.35 -2.54
CA SER A 103 9.12 14.49 -1.10
C SER A 103 10.34 13.66 -0.65
N LYS A 104 10.74 12.65 -1.44
CA LYS A 104 11.94 11.83 -1.22
C LYS A 104 13.16 12.28 -2.04
N GLY A 105 13.05 13.40 -2.76
CA GLY A 105 14.13 14.02 -3.53
C GLY A 105 14.26 13.52 -4.97
N PHE A 106 13.27 12.81 -5.50
CA PHE A 106 13.22 12.45 -6.92
C PHE A 106 12.62 13.58 -7.76
N SER A 107 12.90 13.59 -9.06
CA SER A 107 12.31 14.54 -10.00
C SER A 107 10.97 14.05 -10.55
N GLN A 108 10.13 14.95 -11.06
CA GLN A 108 8.86 14.60 -11.72
C GLN A 108 9.02 13.74 -12.97
N SER A 109 10.21 13.73 -13.57
CA SER A 109 10.55 12.89 -14.71
C SER A 109 10.98 11.47 -14.33
N ASP A 110 11.27 11.23 -13.04
CA ASP A 110 11.73 9.92 -12.58
C ASP A 110 10.55 8.96 -12.44
N ASN A 111 10.78 7.71 -12.84
CA ASN A 111 9.83 6.62 -12.60
C ASN A 111 10.24 5.91 -11.32
N VAL A 112 9.41 6.03 -10.29
CA VAL A 112 9.75 5.57 -8.94
C VAL A 112 8.71 4.56 -8.48
N VAL A 113 9.18 3.49 -7.84
CA VAL A 113 8.32 2.58 -7.08
C VAL A 113 8.73 2.64 -5.62
N THR A 114 7.80 3.08 -4.78
CA THR A 114 7.92 2.96 -3.33
C THR A 114 7.21 1.69 -2.90
N MET A 115 7.88 0.87 -2.09
CA MET A 115 7.28 -0.36 -1.59
C MET A 115 7.21 -0.36 -0.07
N ILE A 116 6.00 -0.56 0.46
CA ILE A 116 5.71 -0.41 1.89
C ILE A 116 5.07 -1.70 2.41
N PRO A 117 5.56 -2.27 3.53
CA PRO A 117 4.85 -3.34 4.22
C PRO A 117 3.57 -2.79 4.85
N LEU A 118 2.40 -3.10 4.30
CA LEU A 118 1.13 -2.59 4.81
C LEU A 118 0.13 -3.70 5.10
N GLU A 119 -0.70 -3.47 6.11
CA GLU A 119 -1.99 -4.13 6.26
C GLU A 119 -3.02 -3.54 5.28
N GLY A 120 -4.21 -4.13 5.24
CA GLY A 120 -5.29 -3.62 4.42
C GLY A 120 -5.72 -2.20 4.81
N PRO A 121 -6.31 -1.46 3.85
CA PRO A 121 -6.84 -0.14 4.14
C PRO A 121 -7.96 -0.21 5.17
N VAL A 122 -8.00 0.78 6.06
CA VAL A 122 -9.09 0.99 7.00
C VAL A 122 -9.88 2.19 6.53
N GLN A 123 -11.18 2.00 6.27
CA GLN A 123 -12.04 3.10 5.88
C GLN A 123 -12.31 4.00 7.08
N VAL A 124 -12.05 5.30 6.91
CA VAL A 124 -12.49 6.34 7.84
C VAL A 124 -13.83 6.87 7.36
N TRP A 125 -14.83 6.86 8.23
CA TRP A 125 -16.16 7.39 7.93
C TRP A 125 -16.36 8.70 8.69
N ASP A 126 -16.56 9.81 7.97
CA ASP A 126 -16.94 11.09 8.55
C ASP A 126 -17.80 11.89 7.57
N ASP A 127 -19.12 11.87 7.79
CA ASP A 127 -20.12 12.66 7.08
C ASP A 127 -20.73 13.77 7.97
N ALA A 128 -20.19 13.95 9.19
CA ALA A 128 -20.74 14.84 10.21
C ALA A 128 -19.85 16.07 10.48
N SER A 129 -18.53 15.97 10.24
CA SER A 129 -17.60 17.07 10.46
C SER A 129 -17.82 18.21 9.45
N LEU A 130 -17.97 19.42 9.98
CA LEU A 130 -18.12 20.65 9.19
C LEU A 130 -16.86 21.53 9.20
N THR A 131 -15.82 21.12 9.94
CA THR A 131 -14.54 21.84 10.02
C THR A 131 -13.36 20.90 9.78
N PRO A 132 -12.26 21.39 9.18
CA PRO A 132 -11.07 20.57 8.93
C PRO A 132 -10.50 19.91 10.20
N ASP A 133 -10.45 20.62 11.32
CA ASP A 133 -9.88 20.10 12.58
C ASP A 133 -10.65 18.87 13.09
N ARG A 134 -11.99 18.87 12.93
CA ARG A 134 -12.83 17.74 13.35
C ARG A 134 -12.63 16.54 12.43
N LEU A 135 -12.57 16.77 11.12
CA LEU A 135 -12.29 15.71 10.15
C LEU A 135 -10.92 15.06 10.42
N LEU A 136 -9.89 15.87 10.65
CA LEU A 136 -8.56 15.38 11.00
C LEU A 136 -8.55 14.62 12.32
N THR A 137 -9.35 15.05 13.31
CA THR A 137 -9.51 14.32 14.57
C THR A 137 -10.09 12.92 14.34
N THR A 138 -11.09 12.79 13.46
CA THR A 138 -11.67 11.48 13.12
C THR A 138 -10.65 10.55 12.46
N VAL A 139 -9.83 11.08 11.53
CA VAL A 139 -8.75 10.30 10.91
C VAL A 139 -7.71 9.89 11.95
N ALA A 140 -7.29 10.81 12.83
CA ALA A 140 -6.31 10.56 13.88
C ALA A 140 -6.79 9.54 14.93
N ASP A 141 -8.08 9.52 15.25
CA ASP A 141 -8.67 8.51 16.13
C ASP A 141 -8.55 7.11 15.52
N MET A 142 -8.91 6.96 14.24
CA MET A 142 -8.80 5.69 13.52
C MET A 142 -7.36 5.19 13.38
N MET A 143 -6.39 6.10 13.33
CA MET A 143 -4.96 5.79 13.31
C MET A 143 -4.47 5.10 14.60
N SER A 144 -5.18 5.25 15.71
CA SER A 144 -4.80 4.73 17.03
C SER A 144 -5.86 3.85 17.70
N ALA A 145 -6.81 3.33 16.90
CA ALA A 145 -7.91 2.51 17.38
C ALA A 145 -7.43 1.32 18.22
N LEU A 146 -8.17 1.01 19.29
CA LEU A 146 -7.83 -0.03 20.30
C LEU A 146 -7.57 -1.43 19.70
N GLY A 147 -8.17 -1.75 18.55
CA GLY A 147 -7.97 -3.03 17.84
C GLY A 147 -6.88 -2.99 16.77
N GLY A 148 -6.28 -1.82 16.52
CA GLY A 148 -5.33 -1.61 15.44
C GLY A 148 -3.90 -2.00 15.82
N PRO A 149 -3.05 -2.34 14.84
CA PRO A 149 -1.63 -2.61 15.08
C PRO A 149 -0.93 -1.40 15.73
N ASN A 150 -1.43 -0.20 15.47
CA ASN A 150 -0.85 1.04 15.97
C ASN A 150 -1.12 1.37 17.44
N MET A 151 -2.06 0.67 18.08
CA MET A 151 -2.19 0.75 19.54
C MET A 151 -0.94 0.19 20.23
N TYR A 152 -0.33 -0.87 19.69
CA TYR A 152 0.81 -1.55 20.29
C TYR A 152 2.15 -1.19 19.64
N ARG A 153 2.17 -1.01 18.31
CA ARG A 153 3.37 -0.65 17.55
C ARG A 153 3.23 0.77 17.05
N GLN A 154 4.10 1.70 17.43
CA GLN A 154 4.13 3.02 16.81
C GLN A 154 4.70 2.92 15.38
N ALA A 155 3.94 2.31 14.47
CA ALA A 155 4.33 2.12 13.08
C ALA A 155 3.81 3.26 12.22
N ASP A 156 4.52 3.53 11.13
CA ASP A 156 4.10 4.49 10.14
C ASP A 156 2.81 4.04 9.44
N MET A 157 1.99 5.00 9.03
CA MET A 157 0.75 4.76 8.26
C MET A 157 0.82 5.43 6.90
N ALA A 158 0.32 4.71 5.90
CA ALA A 158 -0.05 5.32 4.63
C ALA A 158 -1.49 5.84 4.75
N VAL A 159 -1.64 7.16 4.63
CA VAL A 159 -2.94 7.81 4.45
C VAL A 159 -3.08 8.05 2.95
N VAL A 160 -4.17 7.54 2.36
CA VAL A 160 -4.46 7.56 0.92
C VAL A 160 -5.81 8.22 0.70
#